data_AF-A0A955XXE3-F1
#
_entry.id   AF-A0A955XXE3-F1
#
_cell.length_a   1.000
_cell.length_b   1.000
_cell.length_c   1.000
_cell.angle_alpha   90.00
_cell.angle_beta   90.00
_cell.angle_gamma   90.00
#
_symmetry.space_group_name_H-M   'P 1'
#
loop_
_entity.id
_entity.type
_entity.pdbx_description
1 polymer ?
#
loop_
_entity_poly.entity_id
_entity_poly.type
_entity_poly.pdbx_seq_one_letter_code
_entity_poly.pdbx_strand_id
1 'polypeptide(L)'
;MNDGVTNHKQLFISLAIGAAVVIGVGIIAVRSCEPSDGALLGSGDGSGVDPEFAIGTGDGVAGEDLVAASDVVDIEEGEPAVPAWQAPDLSLPPVDFDSPLDLSAAELDPERGALVIHRDDGMLIVLTIDPALQEHLEQTVHRYEEPAEAVVAVEPSTGRILAWVGDHSDVSPVDDPAASAYPFAASVFKVVTATALLESGEVNPELVHCVPPSHRTVELEDLSDNSERDSRCVNMTAAMAGSVNAYFARQADRQLPDGSLALWLDRFQFNREFPVPLHVEPSPAEVPEDRLESARMAAGFRHSHLSPLHAALILATIANHGEMMRPAIISEIVDSNGETVYRQTPEVWRVVMEPETAERLVGILSQTTVSGTARRYFDDREGWPESLQVAGKTGTLSNRGIEETSDDPYLVFTWFAGFAPIEAPTISVGAVVYNPERWYIKGSYLAAEAILEHHRNHSP
;
A
#
# COMPACT_ATOMS: atom_id res chain seq x y z
N MET A 1 46.40 -6.87 -62.08
CA MET A 1 47.29 -7.93 -61.55
C MET A 1 46.71 -8.34 -60.21
N ASN A 2 46.24 -9.60 -60.15
CA ASN A 2 46.26 -10.57 -59.04
C ASN A 2 46.06 -10.07 -57.59
N ASP A 3 45.34 -10.74 -56.69
CA ASP A 3 44.54 -11.98 -56.60
C ASP A 3 43.69 -11.77 -55.31
N GLY A 4 42.50 -12.32 -55.13
CA GLY A 4 42.36 -13.71 -54.64
C GLY A 4 41.75 -13.77 -53.23
N VAL A 5 40.43 -13.96 -53.23
CA VAL A 5 39.52 -14.59 -52.23
C VAL A 5 40.19 -15.51 -51.17
N THR A 6 39.79 -15.39 -49.87
CA THR A 6 39.15 -16.50 -49.09
C THR A 6 38.68 -16.13 -47.66
N ASN A 7 37.41 -16.49 -47.38
CA ASN A 7 36.73 -16.98 -46.16
C ASN A 7 37.28 -16.72 -44.74
N HIS A 8 36.38 -16.35 -43.81
CA HIS A 8 35.81 -17.28 -42.82
C HIS A 8 34.69 -16.63 -41.98
N LYS A 9 33.52 -17.29 -41.92
CA LYS A 9 32.51 -17.10 -40.87
C LYS A 9 33.07 -17.67 -39.55
N GLN A 10 33.05 -16.89 -38.47
CA GLN A 10 33.22 -17.41 -37.11
C GLN A 10 32.05 -17.06 -36.21
N LEU A 11 31.67 -18.11 -35.49
CA LEU A 11 30.62 -18.31 -34.52
C LEU A 11 30.91 -17.48 -33.26
N PHE A 12 29.97 -16.67 -32.78
CA PHE A 12 30.02 -16.13 -31.42
C PHE A 12 29.29 -17.10 -30.48
N ILE A 13 30.06 -17.68 -29.55
CA ILE A 13 29.55 -18.43 -28.39
C ILE A 13 29.37 -17.40 -27.27
N SER A 14 28.12 -17.16 -26.86
CA SER A 14 27.84 -16.51 -25.57
C SER A 14 27.67 -17.59 -24.51
N LEU A 15 28.48 -17.51 -23.45
CA LEU A 15 28.29 -18.25 -22.21
C LEU A 15 27.15 -17.58 -21.44
N ALA A 16 26.04 -18.28 -21.23
CA ALA A 16 25.05 -17.99 -20.20
C ALA A 16 25.17 -19.07 -19.12
N ILE A 17 25.53 -18.68 -17.90
CA ILE A 17 25.50 -19.54 -16.72
C ILE A 17 24.09 -19.40 -16.14
N GLY A 18 23.22 -20.37 -16.43
CA GLY A 18 21.92 -20.52 -15.77
C GLY A 18 22.05 -21.48 -14.59
N ALA A 19 21.80 -20.99 -13.38
CA ALA A 19 21.54 -21.84 -12.22
C ALA A 19 20.09 -22.36 -12.33
N ALA A 20 19.94 -23.68 -12.39
CA ALA A 20 18.64 -24.34 -12.41
C ALA A 20 18.08 -24.43 -10.98
N VAL A 21 16.94 -23.79 -10.73
CA VAL A 21 16.05 -24.12 -9.60
C VAL A 21 15.12 -25.24 -10.07
N VAL A 22 15.19 -26.38 -9.39
CA VAL A 22 14.29 -27.52 -9.63
C VAL A 22 12.97 -27.23 -8.92
N ILE A 23 11.93 -26.87 -9.68
CA ILE A 23 10.54 -26.85 -9.20
C ILE A 23 9.92 -28.19 -9.60
N GLY A 24 9.61 -29.02 -8.61
CA GLY A 24 8.81 -30.23 -8.80
C GLY A 24 7.35 -29.86 -9.02
N VAL A 25 6.88 -29.94 -10.27
CA VAL A 25 5.46 -29.81 -10.60
C VAL A 25 4.82 -31.21 -10.54
N GLY A 26 4.00 -31.44 -9.52
CA GLY A 26 3.08 -32.57 -9.48
C GLY A 26 1.89 -32.32 -10.41
N ILE A 27 1.81 -33.09 -11.49
CA ILE A 27 0.67 -33.08 -12.43
C ILE A 27 -0.47 -33.90 -11.80
N ILE A 28 -1.54 -33.25 -11.36
CA ILE A 28 -2.82 -33.92 -11.10
C ILE A 28 -3.58 -34.02 -12.43
N ALA A 29 -3.68 -35.24 -12.95
CA ALA A 29 -4.50 -35.54 -14.12
C ALA A 29 -5.98 -35.60 -13.72
N VAL A 30 -6.73 -34.53 -14.04
CA VAL A 30 -8.20 -34.54 -13.98
C VAL A 30 -8.71 -35.31 -15.20
N ARG A 31 -9.33 -36.48 -14.96
CA ARG A 31 -9.94 -37.29 -16.02
C ARG A 31 -11.35 -36.75 -16.31
N SER A 32 -11.52 -36.16 -17.48
CA SER A 32 -12.81 -35.74 -18.03
C SER A 32 -13.65 -36.95 -18.46
N CYS A 33 -14.89 -37.05 -17.99
CA CYS A 33 -15.91 -37.92 -18.57
C CYS A 33 -16.82 -37.07 -19.49
N GLU A 34 -16.72 -37.29 -20.80
CA GLU A 34 -17.76 -36.90 -21.76
C GLU A 34 -18.77 -38.05 -21.93
N PRO A 35 -20.07 -37.77 -22.09
CA PRO A 35 -21.05 -38.75 -22.54
C PRO A 35 -21.19 -38.74 -24.07
N SER A 36 -21.37 -39.92 -24.67
CA SER A 36 -21.77 -40.06 -26.07
C SER A 36 -23.17 -40.70 -26.17
N ASP A 37 -23.97 -40.12 -27.07
CA ASP A 37 -25.39 -40.37 -27.32
C ASP A 37 -25.73 -41.78 -27.86
N GLY A 38 -26.97 -42.22 -27.61
CA GLY A 38 -27.62 -43.28 -28.38
C GLY A 38 -28.94 -43.76 -27.80
N ALA A 39 -30.05 -43.37 -28.41
CA ALA A 39 -31.41 -43.67 -27.98
C ALA A 39 -31.97 -45.04 -28.47
N LEU A 40 -33.05 -45.47 -27.79
CA LEU A 40 -34.21 -46.29 -28.20
C LEU A 40 -34.30 -47.79 -27.83
N LEU A 41 -35.31 -48.03 -26.98
CA LEU A 41 -36.35 -49.09 -26.98
C LEU A 41 -36.00 -50.54 -26.63
N GLY A 42 -36.75 -51.09 -25.66
CA GLY A 42 -37.04 -52.53 -25.57
C GLY A 42 -37.29 -53.06 -24.15
N SER A 43 -38.58 -53.23 -23.82
CA SER A 43 -39.10 -53.98 -22.68
C SER A 43 -38.66 -55.45 -22.65
N GLY A 44 -38.38 -56.00 -21.47
CA GLY A 44 -38.02 -57.42 -21.28
C GLY A 44 -37.82 -57.81 -19.80
N ASP A 45 -38.92 -58.11 -19.15
CA ASP A 45 -39.18 -59.06 -18.07
C ASP A 45 -38.15 -60.19 -17.80
N GLY A 46 -37.97 -60.55 -16.51
CA GLY A 46 -37.64 -61.93 -16.12
C GLY A 46 -36.52 -62.13 -15.09
N SER A 47 -36.91 -62.22 -13.81
CA SER A 47 -36.47 -63.20 -12.80
C SER A 47 -35.03 -63.79 -12.80
N GLY A 48 -34.36 -63.65 -11.65
CA GLY A 48 -34.06 -64.84 -10.82
C GLY A 48 -32.62 -65.35 -10.71
N VAL A 49 -32.20 -65.43 -9.45
CA VAL A 49 -31.38 -66.46 -8.78
C VAL A 49 -29.85 -66.50 -9.01
N ASP A 50 -29.14 -66.23 -7.91
CA ASP A 50 -27.81 -66.77 -7.54
C ASP A 50 -27.81 -68.32 -7.57
N PRO A 51 -26.69 -69.04 -7.80
CA PRO A 51 -25.69 -69.20 -6.73
C PRO A 51 -24.22 -69.50 -7.11
N GLU A 52 -23.38 -69.26 -6.11
CA GLU A 52 -22.22 -70.01 -5.58
C GLU A 52 -21.25 -70.83 -6.49
N PHE A 53 -19.97 -70.56 -6.21
CA PHE A 53 -18.82 -71.47 -6.08
C PHE A 53 -18.43 -72.42 -7.23
N ALA A 54 -17.22 -72.22 -7.77
CA ALA A 54 -16.21 -73.28 -7.83
C ALA A 54 -14.80 -72.72 -8.09
N ILE A 55 -13.87 -73.17 -7.24
CA ILE A 55 -12.42 -72.97 -7.32
C ILE A 55 -11.86 -73.89 -8.41
N GLY A 56 -11.02 -73.36 -9.30
CA GLY A 56 -10.27 -74.12 -10.31
C GLY A 56 -8.82 -73.65 -10.39
N THR A 57 -7.92 -74.49 -9.91
CA THR A 57 -6.46 -74.35 -9.90
C THR A 57 -5.84 -74.30 -11.30
N GLY A 58 -4.85 -73.44 -11.51
CA GLY A 58 -4.02 -73.45 -12.72
C GLY A 58 -2.82 -72.51 -12.61
N ASP A 59 -1.64 -73.11 -12.44
CA ASP A 59 -0.28 -72.57 -12.34
C ASP A 59 0.08 -71.29 -13.13
N GLY A 60 0.88 -70.44 -12.49
CA GLY A 60 2.12 -69.96 -13.12
C GLY A 60 2.39 -68.46 -13.15
N VAL A 61 3.48 -68.11 -12.45
CA VAL A 61 4.47 -67.04 -12.76
C VAL A 61 4.29 -65.66 -12.10
N ALA A 62 5.06 -65.51 -11.01
CA ALA A 62 5.91 -64.38 -10.58
C ALA A 62 5.46 -62.92 -10.81
N GLY A 63 5.32 -62.19 -9.71
CA GLY A 63 5.36 -60.72 -9.63
C GLY A 63 5.24 -60.28 -8.18
N GLU A 64 6.14 -59.40 -7.75
CA GLU A 64 6.37 -58.96 -6.37
C GLU A 64 5.18 -58.24 -5.73
N ASP A 65 4.83 -58.59 -4.48
CA ASP A 65 3.82 -57.90 -3.67
C ASP A 65 4.36 -56.59 -3.08
N LEU A 66 3.84 -55.47 -3.57
CA LEU A 66 3.90 -54.16 -2.90
C LEU A 66 2.79 -54.09 -1.83
N VAL A 67 3.22 -54.01 -0.58
CA VAL A 67 2.35 -53.74 0.58
C VAL A 67 1.84 -52.30 0.48
N ALA A 68 0.53 -52.12 0.28
CA ALA A 68 -0.12 -50.83 0.44
C ALA A 68 -0.37 -50.58 1.93
N ALA A 69 0.48 -49.77 2.57
CA ALA A 69 0.18 -49.14 3.84
C ALA A 69 -0.68 -47.89 3.58
N SER A 70 -1.89 -47.86 4.12
CA SER A 70 -2.73 -46.67 4.16
C SER A 70 -2.37 -45.87 5.41
N ASP A 71 -1.45 -44.92 5.27
CA ASP A 71 -1.24 -43.90 6.30
C ASP A 71 -2.27 -42.79 6.08
N VAL A 72 -3.23 -42.70 6.99
CA VAL A 72 -4.06 -41.52 7.17
C VAL A 72 -3.15 -40.46 7.75
N VAL A 73 -2.75 -39.49 6.92
CA VAL A 73 -2.06 -38.29 7.37
C VAL A 73 -3.12 -37.31 7.83
N ASP A 74 -3.24 -37.13 9.15
CA ASP A 74 -3.95 -35.99 9.71
C ASP A 74 -3.23 -34.72 9.24
N ILE A 75 -3.90 -33.93 8.41
CA ILE A 75 -3.44 -32.60 8.04
C ILE A 75 -3.86 -31.69 9.19
N GLU A 76 -2.94 -31.37 10.09
CA GLU A 76 -3.11 -30.23 10.98
C GLU A 76 -3.15 -28.96 10.11
N GLU A 77 -4.28 -28.24 10.17
CA GLU A 77 -4.37 -26.89 9.64
C GLU A 77 -3.39 -26.01 10.42
N GLY A 78 -2.20 -25.80 9.86
CA GLY A 78 -1.25 -24.84 10.41
C GLY A 78 -1.84 -23.45 10.27
N GLU A 79 -2.03 -22.76 11.40
CA GLU A 79 -2.25 -21.31 11.40
C GLU A 79 -1.17 -20.66 10.53
N PRO A 80 -1.51 -19.66 9.69
CA PRO A 80 -0.52 -18.99 8.87
C PRO A 80 0.54 -18.39 9.80
N ALA A 81 1.73 -18.99 9.77
CA ALA A 81 2.87 -18.57 10.56
C ALA A 81 3.43 -17.28 9.95
N VAL A 82 2.74 -16.18 10.19
CA VAL A 82 3.27 -14.86 9.97
C VAL A 82 4.47 -14.71 10.93
N PRO A 83 5.71 -14.51 10.44
CA PRO A 83 6.89 -14.49 11.29
C PRO A 83 6.73 -13.51 12.45
N ALA A 84 7.13 -13.93 13.65
CA ALA A 84 7.15 -13.06 14.81
C ALA A 84 8.07 -11.86 14.52
N TRP A 85 7.46 -10.68 14.42
CA TRP A 85 8.14 -9.41 14.19
C TRP A 85 9.10 -9.13 15.37
N GLN A 86 10.38 -8.90 15.05
CA GLN A 86 11.33 -8.35 16.02
C GLN A 86 11.25 -6.83 15.98
N ALA A 87 11.13 -6.22 17.16
CA ALA A 87 11.11 -4.77 17.28
C ALA A 87 12.44 -4.18 16.75
N PRO A 88 12.39 -3.28 15.76
CA PRO A 88 13.57 -2.65 15.19
C PRO A 88 14.19 -1.68 16.18
N ASP A 89 15.46 -1.35 15.96
CA ASP A 89 16.14 -0.33 16.73
C ASP A 89 15.52 1.05 16.45
N LEU A 90 14.98 1.68 17.49
CA LEU A 90 14.42 3.04 17.42
C LEU A 90 15.47 4.11 17.75
N SER A 91 16.74 3.71 17.99
CA SER A 91 17.81 4.64 18.35
C SER A 91 17.99 5.67 17.24
N LEU A 92 17.81 6.95 17.59
CA LEU A 92 18.07 8.06 16.69
C LEU A 92 19.57 8.09 16.29
N PRO A 93 19.94 8.86 15.24
CA PRO A 93 21.36 9.10 14.94
C PRO A 93 22.16 9.44 16.22
N PRO A 94 23.48 9.13 16.26
CA PRO A 94 24.30 9.16 17.49
C PRO A 94 24.60 10.57 18.04
N VAL A 95 23.74 11.54 17.73
CA VAL A 95 23.79 12.91 18.20
C VAL A 95 22.63 13.13 19.15
N ASP A 96 22.91 13.75 20.29
CA ASP A 96 21.89 14.10 21.26
C ASP A 96 21.03 15.24 20.70
N PHE A 97 19.75 14.96 20.57
CA PHE A 97 18.73 15.94 20.23
C PHE A 97 18.06 16.32 21.56
N ASP A 98 18.56 17.38 22.19
CA ASP A 98 17.95 17.94 23.42
C ASP A 98 16.46 18.29 23.22
N SER A 99 16.06 18.49 21.97
CA SER A 99 14.68 18.68 21.49
C SER A 99 14.54 18.15 20.06
N PRO A 100 13.31 17.92 19.56
CA PRO A 100 13.07 17.67 18.13
C PRO A 100 13.74 18.74 17.25
N LEU A 101 14.15 18.33 16.05
CA LEU A 101 14.79 19.20 15.08
C LEU A 101 13.80 20.26 14.59
N ASP A 102 14.18 21.52 14.71
CA ASP A 102 13.41 22.66 14.21
C ASP A 102 13.77 22.93 12.74
N LEU A 103 12.87 22.55 11.83
CA LEU A 103 13.08 22.75 10.40
C LEU A 103 12.99 24.22 9.98
N SER A 104 12.41 25.11 10.80
CA SER A 104 12.36 26.55 10.50
C SER A 104 13.74 27.22 10.56
N ALA A 105 14.70 26.58 11.22
CA ALA A 105 16.11 27.01 11.27
C ALA A 105 16.92 26.57 10.04
N ALA A 106 16.33 25.82 9.11
CA ALA A 106 17.02 25.33 7.94
C ALA A 106 17.28 26.46 6.93
N GLU A 107 18.50 26.50 6.39
CA GLU A 107 18.89 27.44 5.33
C GLU A 107 19.59 26.71 4.18
N LEU A 108 19.50 27.27 2.97
CA LEU A 108 20.18 26.72 1.81
C LEU A 108 21.68 27.00 1.89
N ASP A 109 22.50 25.96 1.94
CA ASP A 109 23.94 26.02 1.71
C ASP A 109 24.23 25.92 0.20
N PRO A 110 24.67 27.01 -0.48
CA PRO A 110 24.89 27.00 -1.91
C PRO A 110 26.09 26.15 -2.36
N GLU A 111 27.06 25.90 -1.47
CA GLU A 111 28.21 25.04 -1.78
C GLU A 111 27.81 23.57 -1.80
N ARG A 112 26.89 23.19 -0.91
CA ARG A 112 26.33 21.83 -0.84
C ARG A 112 25.14 21.61 -1.76
N GLY A 113 24.42 22.67 -2.13
CA GLY A 113 23.13 22.57 -2.82
C GLY A 113 22.08 21.86 -1.97
N ALA A 114 22.14 22.01 -0.65
CA ALA A 114 21.28 21.30 0.30
C ALA A 114 20.83 22.24 1.42
N LEU A 115 19.69 21.92 2.05
CA LEU A 115 19.30 22.59 3.28
C LEU A 115 20.14 22.09 4.45
N VAL A 116 20.58 23.01 5.30
CA VAL A 116 21.41 22.73 6.47
C VAL A 116 20.88 23.45 7.71
N ILE A 117 21.19 22.90 8.88
CA ILE A 117 20.95 23.53 10.18
C ILE A 117 22.29 23.62 10.92
N HIS A 118 22.66 24.82 11.32
CA HIS A 118 23.81 25.08 12.18
C HIS A 118 23.42 24.95 13.65
N ARG A 119 24.09 24.09 14.40
CA ARG A 119 23.88 23.93 15.85
C ARG A 119 24.80 24.84 16.66
N ASP A 120 24.36 25.20 17.86
CA ASP A 120 25.12 26.02 18.82
C ASP A 120 26.43 25.34 19.29
N ASP A 121 26.49 24.00 19.25
CA ASP A 121 27.68 23.20 19.55
C ASP A 121 28.71 23.16 18.40
N GLY A 122 28.43 23.83 17.28
CA GLY A 122 29.30 23.92 16.12
C GLY A 122 29.12 22.77 15.12
N MET A 123 28.18 21.84 15.34
CA MET A 123 27.84 20.82 14.35
C MET A 123 26.97 21.40 13.22
N LEU A 124 27.14 20.83 12.02
CA LEU A 124 26.31 21.10 10.86
C LEU A 124 25.45 19.87 10.56
N ILE A 125 24.14 20.04 10.56
CA ILE A 125 23.18 19.02 10.10
C ILE A 125 22.86 19.31 8.65
N VAL A 126 23.10 18.34 7.76
CA VAL A 126 22.65 18.40 6.36
C VAL A 126 21.36 17.61 6.25
N LEU A 127 20.33 18.20 5.67
CA LEU A 127 19.01 17.57 5.55
C LEU A 127 18.91 16.68 4.31
N THR A 128 17.89 15.84 4.28
CA THR A 128 17.52 15.05 3.10
C THR A 128 16.60 15.79 2.14
N ILE A 129 16.01 16.90 2.59
CA ILE A 129 15.07 17.73 1.84
C ILE A 129 15.70 18.21 0.53
N ASP A 130 14.96 18.04 -0.57
CA ASP A 130 15.28 18.61 -1.87
C ASP A 130 14.86 20.10 -1.86
N PRO A 131 15.80 21.06 -1.94
CA PRO A 131 15.47 22.48 -1.83
C PRO A 131 14.52 22.97 -2.93
N ALA A 132 14.63 22.44 -4.16
CA ALA A 132 13.79 22.88 -5.28
C ALA A 132 12.37 22.34 -5.14
N LEU A 133 12.22 21.08 -4.73
CA LEU A 133 10.91 20.50 -4.45
C LEU A 133 10.23 21.19 -3.27
N GLN A 134 10.97 21.44 -2.18
CA GLN A 134 10.49 22.15 -1.00
C GLN A 134 9.98 23.54 -1.38
N GLU A 135 10.80 24.34 -2.08
CA GLU A 135 10.44 25.70 -2.49
C GLU A 135 9.20 25.71 -3.40
N HIS A 136 9.13 24.81 -4.39
CA HIS A 136 7.96 24.72 -5.27
C HIS A 136 6.68 24.41 -4.50
N LEU A 137 6.74 23.50 -3.52
CA LEU A 137 5.60 23.11 -2.71
C LEU A 137 5.17 24.21 -1.74
N GLU A 138 6.10 24.89 -1.08
CA GLU A 138 5.83 26.08 -0.26
C GLU A 138 5.15 27.18 -1.08
N GLN A 139 5.66 27.48 -2.27
CA GLN A 139 5.01 28.42 -3.19
C GLN A 139 3.64 27.93 -3.70
N THR A 140 3.40 26.62 -3.70
CA THR A 140 2.12 26.04 -4.12
C THR A 140 1.06 26.18 -3.04
N VAL A 141 1.38 25.87 -1.79
CA VAL A 141 0.42 25.96 -0.67
C VAL A 141 0.06 27.42 -0.39
N HIS A 142 1.05 28.33 -0.34
CA HIS A 142 0.82 29.77 -0.11
C HIS A 142 -0.05 30.47 -1.19
N ARG A 143 -0.31 29.83 -2.33
CA ARG A 143 -1.22 30.37 -3.35
C ARG A 143 -2.69 30.27 -2.94
N TYR A 144 -3.02 29.44 -1.96
CA TYR A 144 -4.38 29.17 -1.52
C TYR A 144 -4.53 29.52 -0.04
N GLU A 145 -5.60 30.23 0.29
CA GLU A 145 -5.93 30.60 1.68
C GLU A 145 -6.81 29.52 2.32
N GLU A 146 -6.36 28.26 2.29
CA GLU A 146 -7.08 27.16 2.95
C GLU A 146 -6.77 27.17 4.46
N PRO A 147 -7.70 26.71 5.33
CA PRO A 147 -7.48 26.66 6.77
C PRO A 147 -6.15 26.03 7.19
N ALA A 148 -5.80 24.90 6.57
CA ALA A 148 -4.51 24.23 6.69
C ALA A 148 -4.25 23.29 5.51
N GLU A 149 -2.98 23.12 5.17
CA GLU A 149 -2.49 22.28 4.07
C GLU A 149 -1.18 21.61 4.46
N ALA A 150 -0.96 20.39 3.98
CA ALA A 150 0.34 19.73 4.15
C ALA A 150 0.69 18.83 2.98
N VAL A 151 1.99 18.75 2.70
CA VAL A 151 2.61 17.83 1.76
C VAL A 151 3.90 17.30 2.38
N VAL A 152 3.97 15.99 2.59
CA VAL A 152 5.20 15.30 2.96
C VAL A 152 5.55 14.32 1.84
N ALA A 153 6.80 14.38 1.39
CA ALA A 153 7.33 13.50 0.35
C ALA A 153 8.48 12.66 0.89
N VAL A 154 8.50 11.37 0.56
CA VAL A 154 9.54 10.41 0.96
C VAL A 154 10.04 9.62 -0.24
N GLU A 155 11.32 9.29 -0.28
CA GLU A 155 11.88 8.35 -1.25
C GLU A 155 11.61 6.90 -0.78
N PRO A 156 10.87 6.08 -1.54
CA PRO A 156 10.42 4.77 -1.04
C PRO A 156 11.53 3.80 -0.67
N SER A 157 12.61 3.76 -1.45
CA SER A 157 13.70 2.80 -1.30
C SER A 157 14.68 3.13 -0.17
N THR A 158 14.62 4.34 0.39
CA THR A 158 15.59 4.80 1.39
C THR A 158 14.97 5.37 2.66
N GLY A 159 13.70 5.77 2.61
CA GLY A 159 13.03 6.49 3.70
C GLY A 159 13.44 7.96 3.82
N ARG A 160 14.27 8.49 2.90
CA ARG A 160 14.66 9.91 2.90
C ARG A 160 13.43 10.80 2.74
N ILE A 161 13.26 11.76 3.63
CA ILE A 161 12.20 12.77 3.52
C ILE A 161 12.68 13.84 2.54
N LEU A 162 12.01 13.93 1.38
CA LEU A 162 12.35 14.82 0.27
C LEU A 162 11.71 16.20 0.41
N ALA A 163 10.57 16.30 1.08
CA ALA A 163 9.90 17.56 1.38
C ALA A 163 9.06 17.45 2.65
N TRP A 164 8.98 18.54 3.40
CA TRP A 164 8.17 18.68 4.61
C TRP A 164 7.51 20.06 4.60
N VAL A 165 6.29 20.15 4.07
CA VAL A 165 5.56 21.42 3.91
C VAL A 165 4.26 21.35 4.69
N GLY A 166 4.05 22.32 5.56
CA GLY A 166 2.79 22.59 6.24
C GLY A 166 2.52 24.10 6.20
N ASP A 167 1.29 24.48 5.84
CA ASP A 167 0.82 25.87 5.91
C ASP A 167 -0.53 25.92 6.60
N HIS A 168 -0.76 26.96 7.38
CA HIS A 168 -1.97 27.09 8.20
C HIS A 168 -2.34 28.55 8.40
N SER A 169 -3.64 28.78 8.54
CA SER A 169 -4.21 30.08 8.86
C SER A 169 -4.62 30.15 10.35
N ASP A 170 -4.98 31.34 10.81
CA ASP A 170 -5.48 31.57 12.18
C ASP A 170 -6.73 30.74 12.55
N VAL A 171 -7.46 30.20 11.56
CA VAL A 171 -8.65 29.36 11.77
C VAL A 171 -8.33 27.86 11.73
N SER A 172 -7.07 27.49 11.52
CA SER A 172 -6.61 26.11 11.59
C SER A 172 -6.82 25.55 13.00
N PRO A 173 -7.23 24.28 13.14
CA PRO A 173 -7.23 23.58 14.43
C PRO A 173 -5.82 23.09 14.84
N VAL A 174 -4.81 23.27 13.99
CA VAL A 174 -3.44 22.76 14.20
C VAL A 174 -2.38 23.78 13.79
N ASP A 175 -1.26 23.81 14.51
CA ASP A 175 -0.13 24.72 14.25
C ASP A 175 0.89 24.15 13.25
N ASP A 176 1.06 22.82 13.21
CA ASP A 176 1.91 22.13 12.23
C ASP A 176 1.11 21.03 11.51
N PRO A 177 0.47 21.35 10.38
CA PRO A 177 -0.29 20.39 9.60
C PRO A 177 0.53 19.21 9.06
N ALA A 178 1.84 19.37 8.86
CA ALA A 178 2.72 18.32 8.33
C ALA A 178 3.08 17.28 9.41
N ALA A 179 3.19 17.72 10.67
CA ALA A 179 3.39 16.87 11.83
C ALA A 179 2.10 16.28 12.41
N SER A 180 0.96 16.93 12.20
CA SER A 180 -0.28 16.58 12.91
C SER A 180 -1.00 15.36 12.32
N ALA A 181 -1.53 14.54 13.22
CA ALA A 181 -2.47 13.46 12.93
C ALA A 181 -3.92 13.85 13.30
N TYR A 182 -4.28 15.13 13.18
CA TYR A 182 -5.64 15.61 13.40
C TYR A 182 -6.67 15.13 12.35
N PRO A 183 -6.37 15.05 11.03
CA PRO A 183 -7.40 14.67 10.07
C PRO A 183 -7.68 13.17 10.11
N PHE A 184 -8.95 12.81 9.93
CA PHE A 184 -9.31 11.41 9.71
C PHE A 184 -8.55 10.82 8.53
N ALA A 185 -8.13 9.56 8.65
CA ALA A 185 -7.47 8.81 7.57
C ALA A 185 -8.36 8.70 6.32
N ALA A 186 -9.68 8.76 6.52
CA ALA A 186 -10.67 8.65 5.47
C ALA A 186 -10.45 7.38 4.62
N SER A 187 -10.81 7.41 3.34
CA SER A 187 -10.61 6.29 2.41
C SER A 187 -9.15 5.92 2.12
N VAL A 188 -8.14 6.62 2.66
CA VAL A 188 -6.75 6.14 2.64
C VAL A 188 -6.63 4.86 3.47
N PHE A 189 -7.41 4.72 4.55
CA PHE A 189 -7.45 3.52 5.40
C PHE A 189 -7.85 2.24 4.66
N LYS A 190 -8.54 2.35 3.51
CA LYS A 190 -8.85 1.19 2.67
C LYS A 190 -7.60 0.48 2.16
N VAL A 191 -6.45 1.15 2.10
CA VAL A 191 -5.16 0.53 1.79
C VAL A 191 -4.83 -0.52 2.86
N VAL A 192 -4.91 -0.15 4.14
CA VAL A 192 -4.71 -1.06 5.29
C VAL A 192 -5.69 -2.23 5.21
N THR A 193 -6.97 -1.94 4.94
CA THR A 193 -8.01 -2.97 4.83
C THR A 193 -7.78 -3.90 3.63
N ALA A 194 -7.36 -3.38 2.48
CA ALA A 194 -7.05 -4.17 1.31
C ALA A 194 -5.83 -5.07 1.53
N THR A 195 -4.78 -4.55 2.17
CA THR A 195 -3.62 -5.35 2.58
C THR A 195 -4.07 -6.50 3.47
N ALA A 196 -4.88 -6.22 4.50
CA ALA A 196 -5.40 -7.26 5.40
C ALA A 196 -6.18 -8.35 4.67
N LEU A 197 -7.05 -7.96 3.73
CA LEU A 197 -7.86 -8.90 2.94
C LEU A 197 -6.99 -9.76 2.02
N LEU A 198 -6.00 -9.18 1.34
CA LEU A 198 -5.12 -9.91 0.44
C LEU A 198 -4.21 -10.89 1.19
N GLU A 199 -3.69 -10.47 2.34
CA GLU A 199 -2.79 -11.27 3.19
C GLU A 199 -3.50 -12.37 3.97
N SER A 200 -4.82 -12.27 4.14
CA SER A 200 -5.62 -13.39 4.67
C SER A 200 -5.57 -14.63 3.77
N GLY A 201 -5.25 -14.46 2.47
CA GLY A 201 -5.27 -15.53 1.47
C GLY A 201 -6.67 -15.94 1.02
N GLU A 202 -7.73 -15.44 1.65
CA GLU A 202 -9.12 -15.84 1.39
C GLU A 202 -9.79 -15.02 0.28
N VAL A 203 -9.24 -13.85 -0.05
CA VAL A 203 -9.87 -12.89 -0.97
C VAL A 203 -9.24 -12.93 -2.36
N ASN A 204 -10.06 -13.22 -3.36
CA ASN A 204 -9.71 -13.02 -4.76
C ASN A 204 -10.09 -11.59 -5.20
N PRO A 205 -9.11 -10.70 -5.47
CA PRO A 205 -9.39 -9.30 -5.83
C PRO A 205 -10.12 -9.13 -7.16
N GLU A 206 -10.12 -10.15 -8.03
CA GLU A 206 -10.80 -10.14 -9.32
C GLU A 206 -12.27 -10.56 -9.23
N LEU A 207 -12.70 -11.16 -8.11
CA LEU A 207 -14.07 -11.56 -7.94
C LEU A 207 -14.98 -10.33 -7.84
N VAL A 208 -16.04 -10.33 -8.64
CA VAL A 208 -17.03 -9.26 -8.66
C VAL A 208 -18.05 -9.49 -7.53
N HIS A 209 -18.20 -8.48 -6.68
CA HIS A 209 -19.23 -8.45 -5.64
C HIS A 209 -20.19 -7.29 -5.90
N CYS A 210 -21.48 -7.56 -5.75
CA CYS A 210 -22.53 -6.55 -5.83
C CYS A 210 -22.83 -6.01 -4.45
N VAL A 211 -22.81 -4.68 -4.31
CA VAL A 211 -23.08 -3.95 -3.08
C VAL A 211 -24.07 -2.81 -3.35
N PRO A 212 -24.62 -2.16 -2.31
CA PRO A 212 -25.53 -1.05 -2.50
C PRO A 212 -24.86 0.09 -3.29
N PRO A 213 -25.62 0.88 -4.06
CA PRO A 213 -25.04 1.90 -4.92
C PRO A 213 -24.45 3.09 -4.14
N SER A 214 -24.78 3.23 -2.86
CA SER A 214 -24.22 4.28 -1.99
C SER A 214 -22.72 4.06 -1.82
N HIS A 215 -21.97 5.12 -2.06
CA HIS A 215 -20.52 5.18 -1.84
C HIS A 215 -20.16 6.09 -0.67
N ARG A 216 -21.15 6.58 0.10
CA ARG A 216 -20.95 7.64 1.11
C ARG A 216 -21.40 7.28 2.52
N THR A 217 -22.07 6.14 2.67
CA THR A 217 -22.58 5.67 3.95
C THR A 217 -22.32 4.17 4.04
N VAL A 218 -22.26 3.68 5.27
CA VAL A 218 -22.26 2.25 5.60
C VAL A 218 -23.27 2.09 6.72
N GLU A 219 -24.34 1.37 6.44
CA GLU A 219 -25.37 0.98 7.41
C GLU A 219 -25.26 -0.53 7.70
N LEU A 220 -25.82 -0.97 8.82
CA LEU A 220 -25.74 -2.39 9.23
C LEU A 220 -26.28 -3.35 8.15
N GLU A 221 -27.34 -2.93 7.46
CA GLU A 221 -27.93 -3.71 6.38
C GLU A 221 -27.01 -3.84 5.15
N ASP A 222 -26.05 -2.91 4.96
CA ASP A 222 -25.09 -2.96 3.84
C ASP A 222 -24.09 -4.11 3.98
N LEU A 223 -23.95 -4.68 5.19
CA LEU A 223 -23.06 -5.82 5.48
C LEU A 223 -23.68 -7.16 5.04
N SER A 224 -24.98 -7.18 4.75
CA SER A 224 -25.71 -8.37 4.32
C SER A 224 -26.04 -8.32 2.83
N ASP A 225 -26.13 -9.48 2.18
CA ASP A 225 -26.54 -9.53 0.77
C ASP A 225 -28.02 -9.21 0.63
N ASN A 226 -28.35 -8.35 -0.33
CA ASN A 226 -29.73 -7.99 -0.64
C ASN A 226 -29.87 -7.70 -2.13
N SER A 227 -30.45 -8.65 -2.87
CA SER A 227 -30.62 -8.53 -4.32
C SER A 227 -31.45 -7.35 -4.81
N GLU A 228 -32.30 -6.76 -3.94
CA GLU A 228 -33.08 -5.57 -4.29
C GLU A 228 -32.27 -4.28 -4.15
N ARG A 229 -31.21 -4.28 -3.32
CA ARG A 229 -30.36 -3.11 -3.03
C ARG A 229 -29.00 -3.19 -3.72
N ASP A 230 -28.44 -4.38 -3.86
CA ASP A 230 -27.10 -4.66 -4.37
C ASP A 230 -27.05 -4.57 -5.90
N SER A 231 -26.91 -3.34 -6.40
CA SER A 231 -26.95 -3.01 -7.82
C SER A 231 -25.59 -2.58 -8.40
N ARG A 232 -24.61 -2.26 -7.56
CA ARG A 232 -23.26 -1.89 -8.00
C ARG A 232 -22.33 -3.09 -7.86
N CYS A 233 -21.99 -3.70 -8.99
CA CYS A 233 -21.10 -4.86 -9.04
C CYS A 233 -19.68 -4.43 -9.43
N VAL A 234 -18.73 -4.65 -8.53
CA VAL A 234 -17.32 -4.26 -8.69
C VAL A 234 -16.39 -5.34 -8.11
N ASN A 235 -15.21 -5.49 -8.69
CA ASN A 235 -14.10 -6.21 -8.06
C ASN A 235 -13.31 -5.27 -7.13
N MET A 236 -12.28 -5.76 -6.44
CA MET A 236 -11.50 -4.94 -5.49
C MET A 236 -10.85 -3.74 -6.17
N THR A 237 -10.29 -3.94 -7.36
CA THR A 237 -9.65 -2.90 -8.16
C THR A 237 -10.60 -1.75 -8.47
N ALA A 238 -11.79 -2.04 -9.02
CA ALA A 238 -12.81 -1.04 -9.32
C ALA A 238 -13.40 -0.42 -8.04
N ALA A 239 -13.52 -1.20 -6.96
CA ALA A 239 -13.95 -0.69 -5.66
C ALA A 239 -12.95 0.29 -5.06
N MET A 240 -11.65 0.02 -5.18
CA MET A 240 -10.59 0.91 -4.71
C MET A 240 -10.58 2.21 -5.52
N ALA A 241 -10.57 2.09 -6.86
CA ALA A 241 -10.52 3.22 -7.78
C ALA A 241 -11.71 4.18 -7.62
N GLY A 242 -12.92 3.61 -7.52
CA GLY A 242 -14.18 4.35 -7.28
C GLY A 242 -14.49 4.61 -5.81
N SER A 243 -13.61 4.17 -4.90
CA SER A 243 -13.72 4.27 -3.44
C SER A 243 -15.06 3.83 -2.86
N VAL A 244 -15.50 2.60 -3.15
CA VAL A 244 -16.80 2.06 -2.74
C VAL A 244 -16.78 1.59 -1.29
N ASN A 245 -17.38 2.37 -0.38
CA ASN A 245 -17.36 2.08 1.07
C ASN A 245 -18.00 0.72 1.42
N ALA A 246 -19.20 0.45 0.89
CA ALA A 246 -19.92 -0.78 1.18
C ALA A 246 -19.15 -2.05 0.76
N TYR A 247 -18.31 -1.97 -0.28
CA TYR A 247 -17.43 -3.08 -0.67
C TYR A 247 -16.44 -3.40 0.44
N PHE A 248 -15.63 -2.42 0.86
CA PHE A 248 -14.60 -2.65 1.89
C PHE A 248 -15.20 -3.00 3.25
N ALA A 249 -16.30 -2.33 3.64
CA ALA A 249 -17.03 -2.67 4.86
C ALA A 249 -17.50 -4.13 4.87
N ARG A 250 -18.19 -4.57 3.81
CA ARG A 250 -18.73 -5.92 3.71
C ARG A 250 -17.64 -6.99 3.57
N GLN A 251 -16.58 -6.73 2.80
CA GLN A 251 -15.47 -7.67 2.67
C GLN A 251 -14.70 -7.82 3.99
N ALA A 252 -14.41 -6.72 4.67
CA ALA A 252 -13.77 -6.76 5.98
C ALA A 252 -14.63 -7.53 7.00
N ASP A 253 -15.92 -7.21 7.12
CA ASP A 253 -16.86 -7.85 8.04
C ASP A 253 -17.00 -9.37 7.83
N ARG A 254 -16.82 -9.86 6.59
CA ARG A 254 -17.02 -11.27 6.26
C ARG A 254 -15.76 -12.11 6.23
N GLN A 255 -14.65 -11.51 5.80
CA GLN A 255 -13.44 -12.25 5.43
C GLN A 255 -12.28 -12.01 6.40
N LEU A 256 -12.32 -10.94 7.21
CA LEU A 256 -11.26 -10.72 8.20
C LEU A 256 -11.62 -11.42 9.51
N PRO A 257 -10.72 -12.26 10.05
CA PRO A 257 -10.87 -12.79 11.40
C PRO A 257 -10.90 -11.66 12.44
N ASP A 258 -11.57 -11.92 13.57
CA ASP A 258 -11.56 -11.03 14.72
C ASP A 258 -10.14 -10.67 15.13
N GLY A 259 -9.89 -9.39 15.42
CA GLY A 259 -8.57 -8.87 15.80
C GLY A 259 -7.57 -8.70 14.65
N SER A 260 -7.84 -9.21 13.43
CA SER A 260 -6.96 -9.05 12.27
C SER A 260 -6.67 -7.58 11.97
N LEU A 261 -7.69 -6.72 11.99
CA LEU A 261 -7.49 -5.30 11.69
C LEU A 261 -6.55 -4.61 12.71
N ALA A 262 -6.58 -5.00 13.98
CA ALA A 262 -5.68 -4.46 15.01
C ALA A 262 -4.23 -4.88 14.79
N LEU A 263 -3.99 -6.11 14.29
CA LEU A 263 -2.66 -6.54 13.85
C LEU A 263 -2.14 -5.64 12.71
N TRP A 264 -2.99 -5.31 11.75
CA TRP A 264 -2.61 -4.44 10.64
C TRP A 264 -2.35 -3.00 11.07
N LEU A 265 -3.10 -2.48 12.05
CA LEU A 265 -2.78 -1.19 12.67
C LEU A 265 -1.36 -1.19 13.25
N ASP A 266 -0.97 -2.24 13.99
CA ASP A 266 0.38 -2.37 14.55
C ASP A 266 1.45 -2.45 13.45
N ARG A 267 1.23 -3.29 12.43
CA ARG A 267 2.16 -3.47 11.31
C ARG A 267 2.41 -2.18 10.54
N PHE A 268 1.35 -1.41 10.32
CA PHE A 268 1.44 -0.11 9.66
C PHE A 268 1.91 1.03 10.56
N GLN A 269 2.20 0.82 11.85
CA GLN A 269 2.67 1.86 12.79
C GLN A 269 1.60 2.84 13.32
N PHE A 270 0.33 2.46 13.34
CA PHE A 270 -0.67 3.25 14.06
C PHE A 270 -0.40 3.23 15.58
N ASN A 271 -0.80 4.30 16.27
CA ASN A 271 -0.68 4.51 17.71
C ASN A 271 0.77 4.54 18.27
N ARG A 272 1.79 4.71 17.42
CA ARG A 272 3.19 4.69 17.84
C ARG A 272 4.00 5.81 17.18
N GLU A 273 5.05 6.22 17.87
CA GLU A 273 5.98 7.26 17.41
C GLU A 273 6.84 6.79 16.23
N PHE A 274 7.31 7.73 15.41
CA PHE A 274 8.21 7.46 14.29
C PHE A 274 9.67 7.70 14.73
N PRO A 275 10.64 6.87 14.28
CA PRO A 275 12.05 6.97 14.68
C PRO A 275 12.79 8.05 13.88
N VAL A 276 12.23 9.26 13.88
CA VAL A 276 12.70 10.46 13.19
C VAL A 276 12.90 11.57 14.21
N PRO A 277 13.96 12.41 14.12
CA PRO A 277 14.20 13.50 15.07
C PRO A 277 13.28 14.70 14.81
N LEU A 278 12.02 14.47 14.47
CA LEU A 278 10.99 15.51 14.27
C LEU A 278 9.86 15.25 15.26
N HIS A 279 9.15 16.32 15.64
CA HIS A 279 7.87 16.13 16.31
C HIS A 279 6.86 15.67 15.27
N VAL A 280 6.32 14.46 15.43
CA VAL A 280 5.26 13.92 14.58
C VAL A 280 4.25 13.24 15.47
N GLU A 281 2.98 13.65 15.38
CA GLU A 281 1.92 13.02 16.14
C GLU A 281 1.74 11.57 15.67
N PRO A 282 1.76 10.58 16.59
CA PRO A 282 1.33 9.23 16.27
C PRO A 282 -0.07 9.26 15.68
N SER A 283 -0.32 8.51 14.61
CA SER A 283 -1.66 8.42 14.03
C SER A 283 -2.56 7.53 14.89
N PRO A 284 -3.58 8.06 15.58
CA PRO A 284 -4.45 7.25 16.42
C PRO A 284 -5.39 6.40 15.58
N ALA A 285 -5.57 5.14 15.97
CA ALA A 285 -6.59 4.27 15.43
C ALA A 285 -7.02 3.21 16.44
N GLU A 286 -8.32 3.00 16.61
CA GLU A 286 -8.88 2.02 17.55
C GLU A 286 -9.95 1.21 16.84
N VAL A 287 -9.83 -0.13 16.82
CA VAL A 287 -10.83 -0.99 16.19
C VAL A 287 -12.03 -1.11 17.13
N PRO A 288 -13.22 -0.61 16.75
CA PRO A 288 -14.41 -0.71 17.59
C PRO A 288 -14.87 -2.16 17.76
N GLU A 289 -15.40 -2.50 18.94
CA GLU A 289 -16.06 -3.80 19.17
C GLU A 289 -17.42 -3.89 18.46
N ASP A 290 -18.10 -2.75 18.25
CA ASP A 290 -19.36 -2.73 17.50
C ASP A 290 -19.12 -3.09 16.04
N ARG A 291 -19.86 -4.09 15.57
CA ARG A 291 -19.74 -4.64 14.21
C ARG A 291 -19.86 -3.57 13.12
N LEU A 292 -20.84 -2.67 13.23
CA LEU A 292 -21.06 -1.64 12.21
C LEU A 292 -19.93 -0.60 12.25
N GLU A 293 -19.50 -0.19 13.44
CA GLU A 293 -18.41 0.78 13.59
C GLU A 293 -17.06 0.20 13.13
N SER A 294 -16.79 -1.08 13.37
CA SER A 294 -15.63 -1.79 12.81
C SER A 294 -15.67 -1.84 11.28
N ALA A 295 -16.82 -2.18 10.69
CA ALA A 295 -16.98 -2.17 9.24
C ALA A 295 -16.89 -0.75 8.65
N ARG A 296 -17.34 0.28 9.38
CA ARG A 296 -17.16 1.70 9.02
C ARG A 296 -15.68 2.08 9.01
N MET A 297 -14.93 1.71 10.05
CA MET A 297 -13.48 1.91 10.10
C MET A 297 -12.78 1.27 8.90
N ALA A 298 -13.08 0.00 8.59
CA ALA A 298 -12.53 -0.70 7.43
C ALA A 298 -12.85 -0.01 6.08
N ALA A 299 -14.00 0.65 5.98
CA ALA A 299 -14.35 1.49 4.85
C ALA A 299 -13.70 2.90 4.87
N GLY A 300 -12.85 3.19 5.84
CA GLY A 300 -12.20 4.49 6.02
C GLY A 300 -13.10 5.55 6.61
N PHE A 301 -14.05 5.17 7.47
CA PHE A 301 -14.85 6.09 8.27
C PHE A 301 -14.48 6.01 9.74
N ARG A 302 -14.21 7.18 10.34
CA ARG A 302 -14.02 7.34 11.79
C ARG A 302 -12.89 6.46 12.35
N HIS A 303 -12.67 6.56 13.66
CA HIS A 303 -11.82 5.64 14.44
C HIS A 303 -10.36 5.54 13.99
N SER A 304 -9.93 6.38 13.06
CA SER A 304 -8.58 6.42 12.50
C SER A 304 -8.29 7.83 12.01
N HIS A 305 -7.17 8.37 12.46
CA HIS A 305 -6.59 9.60 11.96
C HIS A 305 -5.23 9.31 11.37
N LEU A 306 -4.68 10.26 10.61
CA LEU A 306 -3.46 10.04 9.84
C LEU A 306 -2.66 11.33 9.72
N SER A 307 -1.36 11.25 9.95
CA SER A 307 -0.45 12.34 9.61
C SER A 307 0.03 12.23 8.15
N PRO A 308 0.41 13.35 7.51
CA PRO A 308 0.95 13.34 6.15
C PRO A 308 2.19 12.45 5.97
N LEU A 309 3.11 12.45 6.95
CA LEU A 309 4.26 11.54 6.95
C LEU A 309 3.80 10.08 6.94
N HIS A 310 2.85 9.72 7.81
CA HIS A 310 2.37 8.35 7.89
C HIS A 310 1.66 7.93 6.60
N ALA A 311 0.86 8.80 6.00
CA ALA A 311 0.25 8.57 4.70
C ALA A 311 1.29 8.30 3.60
N ALA A 312 2.38 9.08 3.57
CA ALA A 312 3.48 8.86 2.64
C ALA A 312 4.18 7.51 2.90
N LEU A 313 4.45 7.16 4.17
CA LEU A 313 5.11 5.90 4.53
C LEU A 313 4.28 4.66 4.19
N ILE A 314 2.96 4.69 4.37
CA ILE A 314 2.07 3.57 3.99
C ILE A 314 2.21 3.26 2.49
N LEU A 315 2.21 4.30 1.64
CA LEU A 315 2.29 4.13 0.19
C LEU A 315 3.72 3.84 -0.27
N ALA A 316 4.73 4.43 0.39
CA ALA A 316 6.14 4.10 0.19
C ALA A 316 6.43 2.61 0.49
N THR A 317 5.79 2.05 1.52
CA THR A 317 5.90 0.62 1.86
C THR A 317 5.43 -0.27 0.71
N ILE A 318 4.30 0.06 0.08
CA ILE A 318 3.78 -0.68 -1.07
C ILE A 318 4.70 -0.51 -2.28
N ALA A 319 5.19 0.71 -2.50
CA ALA A 319 6.15 1.02 -3.55
C ALA A 319 7.49 0.28 -3.37
N ASN A 320 7.85 -0.03 -2.13
CA ASN A 320 9.07 -0.73 -1.73
C ASN A 320 8.79 -2.19 -1.34
N HIS A 321 7.96 -2.88 -2.10
CA HIS A 321 7.75 -4.33 -2.01
C HIS A 321 7.33 -4.85 -0.63
N GLY A 322 6.61 -4.04 0.15
CA GLY A 322 6.13 -4.39 1.49
C GLY A 322 7.07 -4.03 2.63
N GLU A 323 8.23 -3.45 2.33
CA GLU A 323 9.21 -2.99 3.33
C GLU A 323 9.06 -1.48 3.60
N MET A 324 8.68 -1.13 4.83
CA MET A 324 8.67 0.24 5.30
C MET A 324 10.10 0.63 5.69
N MET A 325 10.68 1.56 4.97
CA MET A 325 11.99 2.12 5.30
C MET A 325 11.90 3.05 6.50
N ARG A 326 12.99 3.12 7.27
CA ARG A 326 13.11 4.06 8.38
C ARG A 326 13.10 5.50 7.86
N PRO A 327 12.15 6.36 8.31
CA PRO A 327 12.12 7.75 7.86
C PRO A 327 13.38 8.49 8.29
N ALA A 328 14.01 9.21 7.36
CA ALA A 328 15.25 9.94 7.60
C ALA A 328 15.16 11.38 7.07
N ILE A 329 15.26 12.35 7.97
CA ILE A 329 15.33 13.79 7.63
C ILE A 329 16.77 14.31 7.56
N ILE A 330 17.71 13.62 8.19
CA ILE A 330 19.14 13.99 8.25
C ILE A 330 19.91 13.13 7.27
N SER A 331 20.61 13.76 6.33
CA SER A 331 21.48 13.08 5.37
C SER A 331 22.90 12.90 5.90
N GLU A 332 23.43 13.92 6.58
CA GLU A 332 24.79 13.96 7.11
C GLU A 332 24.86 14.83 8.37
N ILE A 333 25.72 14.48 9.33
CA ILE A 333 26.13 15.39 10.40
C ILE A 333 27.64 15.55 10.33
N VAL A 334 28.08 16.81 10.32
CA VAL A 334 29.49 17.20 10.27
C VAL A 334 29.84 17.90 11.59
N ASP A 335 30.94 17.49 12.21
CA ASP A 335 31.39 18.09 13.47
C ASP A 335 32.07 19.46 13.26
N SER A 336 32.46 20.10 14.36
CA SER A 336 33.16 21.40 14.34
C SER A 336 34.54 21.36 13.66
N ASN A 337 35.11 20.17 13.43
CA ASN A 337 36.39 19.99 12.74
C ASN A 337 36.20 19.76 11.23
N GLY A 338 34.95 19.66 10.76
CA GLY A 338 34.64 19.33 9.37
C GLY A 338 34.61 17.83 9.08
N GLU A 339 34.65 16.98 10.11
CA GLU A 339 34.57 15.52 9.95
C GLU A 339 33.11 15.04 9.96
N THR A 340 32.75 14.20 9.00
CA THR A 340 31.43 13.55 8.98
C THR A 340 31.34 12.52 10.11
N VAL A 341 30.48 12.77 11.10
CA VAL A 341 30.25 11.88 12.25
C VAL A 341 29.01 11.00 12.09
N TYR A 342 28.12 11.36 11.16
CA TYR A 342 26.98 10.55 10.77
C TYR A 342 26.69 10.73 9.28
N ARG A 343 26.32 9.64 8.62
CA ARG A 343 25.78 9.64 7.26
C ARG A 343 24.63 8.67 7.18
N GLN A 344 23.52 9.12 6.60
CA GLN A 344 22.33 8.30 6.42
C GLN A 344 22.65 7.07 5.57
N THR A 345 22.21 5.91 6.07
CA THR A 345 22.23 4.66 5.34
C THR A 345 20.80 4.12 5.35
N PRO A 346 20.23 3.72 4.19
CA PRO A 346 18.91 3.11 4.13
C PRO A 346 18.79 1.91 5.06
N GLU A 347 17.73 1.88 5.85
CA GLU A 347 17.45 0.81 6.80
C GLU A 347 15.98 0.40 6.69
N VAL A 348 15.73 -0.90 6.51
CA VAL A 348 14.37 -1.46 6.59
C VAL A 348 13.93 -1.39 8.04
N TRP A 349 12.86 -0.64 8.29
CA TRP A 349 12.31 -0.49 9.62
C TRP A 349 11.31 -1.61 9.94
N ARG A 350 10.43 -1.93 8.99
CA ARG A 350 9.40 -2.97 9.16
C ARG A 350 9.15 -3.68 7.84
N VAL A 351 8.96 -5.00 7.90
CA VAL A 351 8.31 -5.76 6.82
C VAL A 351 6.83 -5.82 7.14
N VAL A 352 6.01 -5.11 6.36
CA VAL A 352 4.59 -4.91 6.65
C VAL A 352 3.72 -5.97 5.97
N MET A 353 4.04 -6.32 4.73
CA MET A 353 3.28 -7.27 3.91
C MET A 353 4.24 -8.05 3.00
N GLU A 354 3.76 -9.14 2.42
CA GLU A 354 4.53 -9.90 1.44
C GLU A 354 4.71 -9.11 0.14
N PRO A 355 5.84 -9.27 -0.58
CA PRO A 355 6.09 -8.60 -1.85
C PRO A 355 5.00 -8.82 -2.89
N GLU A 356 4.39 -10.01 -2.92
CA GLU A 356 3.28 -10.33 -3.84
C GLU A 356 2.03 -9.49 -3.54
N THR A 357 1.71 -9.26 -2.26
CA THR A 357 0.61 -8.37 -1.87
C THR A 357 0.90 -6.94 -2.28
N ALA A 358 2.13 -6.47 -2.08
CA ALA A 358 2.54 -5.14 -2.51
C ALA A 358 2.38 -4.97 -4.03
N GLU A 359 2.82 -5.94 -4.83
CA GLU A 359 2.67 -5.93 -6.30
C GLU A 359 1.19 -5.89 -6.74
N ARG A 360 0.33 -6.69 -6.10
CA ARG A 360 -1.13 -6.64 -6.36
C ARG A 360 -1.72 -5.27 -6.00
N LEU A 361 -1.30 -4.68 -4.88
CA LEU A 361 -1.76 -3.36 -4.45
C LEU A 361 -1.30 -2.25 -5.39
N VAL A 362 -0.10 -2.33 -5.98
CA VAL A 362 0.35 -1.40 -7.03
C VAL A 362 -0.66 -1.38 -8.18
N GLY A 363 -1.03 -2.56 -8.69
CA GLY A 363 -2.02 -2.71 -9.76
C GLY A 363 -3.39 -2.14 -9.37
N ILE A 364 -3.89 -2.48 -8.19
CA ILE A 364 -5.17 -1.98 -7.64
C ILE A 364 -5.16 -0.45 -7.51
N LEU A 365 -4.10 0.12 -6.94
CA LEU A 365 -4.00 1.55 -6.65
C LEU A 365 -3.76 2.41 -7.89
N SER A 366 -3.15 1.86 -8.95
CA SER A 366 -3.00 2.52 -10.25
C SER A 366 -4.36 2.93 -10.85
N GLN A 367 -5.42 2.15 -10.60
CA GLN A 367 -6.73 2.46 -11.18
C GLN A 367 -7.38 3.69 -10.54
N THR A 368 -6.97 4.10 -9.34
CA THR A 368 -7.42 5.36 -8.74
C THR A 368 -7.05 6.57 -9.61
N THR A 369 -5.89 6.54 -10.26
CA THR A 369 -5.31 7.65 -11.03
C THR A 369 -5.57 7.51 -12.53
N VAL A 370 -5.86 6.31 -13.05
CA VAL A 370 -6.15 6.10 -14.48
C VAL A 370 -7.64 6.20 -14.81
N SER A 371 -8.50 5.64 -13.95
CA SER A 371 -9.95 5.54 -14.22
C SER A 371 -10.83 5.94 -13.04
N GLY A 372 -10.21 6.23 -11.89
CA GLY A 372 -10.89 6.45 -10.62
C GLY A 372 -10.94 7.91 -10.15
N THR A 373 -11.08 8.04 -8.84
CA THR A 373 -11.32 9.31 -8.14
C THR A 373 -10.23 10.38 -8.32
N ALA A 374 -9.01 10.01 -8.72
CA ALA A 374 -7.90 10.95 -8.94
C ALA A 374 -7.57 11.20 -10.41
N ARG A 375 -8.27 10.56 -11.36
CA ARG A 375 -8.01 10.62 -12.80
C ARG A 375 -7.69 12.02 -13.34
N ARG A 376 -8.50 13.00 -12.94
CA ARG A 376 -8.37 14.39 -13.39
C ARG A 376 -7.03 15.07 -13.08
N TYR A 377 -6.27 14.55 -12.11
CA TYR A 377 -5.02 15.16 -11.63
C TYR A 377 -3.77 14.53 -12.23
N PHE A 378 -3.89 13.30 -12.73
CA PHE A 378 -2.74 12.48 -13.13
C PHE A 378 -2.88 11.95 -14.58
N ASP A 379 -4.07 11.58 -15.04
CA ASP A 379 -4.29 11.07 -16.41
C ASP A 379 -4.80 12.17 -17.35
N ASP A 380 -5.86 12.89 -16.95
CA ASP A 380 -6.46 13.94 -17.78
C ASP A 380 -5.77 15.32 -17.63
N ARG A 381 -4.69 15.40 -16.84
CA ARG A 381 -4.03 16.68 -16.52
C ARG A 381 -3.17 17.13 -17.70
N GLU A 382 -3.41 18.35 -18.16
CA GLU A 382 -2.59 18.95 -19.21
C GLU A 382 -1.12 19.04 -18.79
N GLY A 383 -0.22 18.59 -19.67
CA GLY A 383 1.22 18.58 -19.43
C GLY A 383 1.72 17.46 -18.51
N TRP A 384 0.87 16.49 -18.13
CA TRP A 384 1.31 15.30 -17.41
C TRP A 384 2.05 14.33 -18.36
N PRO A 385 3.28 13.90 -18.04
CA PRO A 385 4.00 12.94 -18.88
C PRO A 385 3.33 11.55 -18.87
N GLU A 386 3.10 10.95 -20.05
CA GLU A 386 2.52 9.60 -20.16
C GLU A 386 3.37 8.52 -19.47
N SER A 387 4.69 8.74 -19.39
CA SER A 387 5.62 7.85 -18.69
C SER A 387 5.56 7.97 -17.16
N LEU A 388 4.95 9.02 -16.62
CA LEU A 388 4.87 9.27 -15.18
C LEU A 388 3.58 8.66 -14.60
N GLN A 389 3.55 7.32 -14.56
CA GLN A 389 2.42 6.59 -14.00
C GLN A 389 2.42 6.67 -12.48
N VAL A 390 1.26 6.94 -11.88
CA VAL A 390 1.09 7.13 -10.44
C VAL A 390 0.15 6.07 -9.88
N ALA A 391 0.49 5.47 -8.75
CA ALA A 391 -0.44 4.67 -7.96
C ALA A 391 -0.76 5.40 -6.66
N GLY A 392 -2.02 5.35 -6.21
CA GLY A 392 -2.36 5.99 -4.94
C GLY A 392 -3.82 5.88 -4.56
N LYS A 393 -4.16 6.60 -3.50
CA LYS A 393 -5.48 6.61 -2.90
C LYS A 393 -5.90 8.00 -2.48
N THR A 394 -7.12 8.37 -2.88
CA THR A 394 -7.83 9.56 -2.39
C THR A 394 -8.50 9.31 -1.05
N GLY A 395 -8.67 10.35 -0.25
CA GLY A 395 -9.53 10.35 0.93
C GLY A 395 -10.42 11.59 0.95
N THR A 396 -11.63 11.48 1.45
CA THR A 396 -12.49 12.64 1.72
C THR A 396 -13.37 12.33 2.91
N LEU A 397 -13.21 13.10 3.99
CA LEU A 397 -14.09 12.99 5.15
C LEU A 397 -14.22 14.34 5.84
N SER A 398 -15.42 14.67 6.31
CA SER A 398 -15.66 15.88 7.09
C SER A 398 -15.71 15.57 8.57
N ASN A 399 -15.37 16.53 9.43
CA ASN A 399 -15.53 16.41 10.87
C ASN A 399 -16.99 16.51 11.34
N ARG A 400 -17.92 16.92 10.46
CA ARG A 400 -19.33 17.06 10.78
C ARG A 400 -20.02 15.74 11.08
N GLY A 401 -20.70 15.71 12.23
CA GLY A 401 -21.45 14.55 12.69
C GLY A 401 -20.55 13.40 13.11
N ILE A 402 -19.22 13.59 13.15
CA ILE A 402 -18.28 12.57 13.59
C ILE A 402 -18.08 12.60 15.09
N GLU A 403 -18.01 13.79 15.67
CA GLU A 403 -18.05 14.01 17.11
C GLU A 403 -19.09 15.11 17.36
N GLU A 404 -20.08 14.85 18.23
CA GLU A 404 -21.17 15.81 18.50
C GLU A 404 -20.70 17.03 19.32
N THR A 405 -19.40 17.17 19.62
CA THR A 405 -18.91 18.02 20.70
C THR A 405 -17.66 18.86 20.41
N SER A 406 -17.16 18.94 19.17
CA SER A 406 -16.00 19.82 18.93
C SER A 406 -16.43 21.25 18.58
N ASP A 407 -15.82 22.24 19.26
CA ASP A 407 -15.93 23.67 18.93
C ASP A 407 -15.15 24.02 17.64
N ASP A 408 -14.58 23.02 16.98
CA ASP A 408 -13.76 23.20 15.78
C ASP A 408 -14.59 23.68 14.60
N PRO A 409 -13.97 24.45 13.68
CA PRO A 409 -14.64 24.84 12.45
C PRO A 409 -15.05 23.60 11.63
N TYR A 410 -16.12 23.75 10.86
CA TYR A 410 -16.50 22.74 9.88
C TYR A 410 -15.40 22.61 8.82
N LEU A 411 -14.84 21.41 8.70
CA LEU A 411 -13.77 21.09 7.76
C LEU A 411 -14.06 19.80 7.01
N VAL A 412 -13.59 19.75 5.77
CA VAL A 412 -13.53 18.57 4.91
C VAL A 412 -12.07 18.27 4.61
N PHE A 413 -11.56 17.18 5.14
CA PHE A 413 -10.19 16.74 4.87
C PHE A 413 -10.16 16.03 3.52
N THR A 414 -9.39 16.55 2.57
CA THR A 414 -9.20 15.93 1.26
C THR A 414 -7.77 15.45 1.09
N TRP A 415 -7.63 14.12 0.98
CA TRP A 415 -6.34 13.45 0.93
C TRP A 415 -5.98 12.99 -0.47
N PHE A 416 -4.68 12.94 -0.74
CA PHE A 416 -4.09 11.95 -1.64
C PHE A 416 -2.82 11.40 -1.02
N ALA A 417 -2.71 10.08 -0.99
CA ALA A 417 -1.47 9.39 -0.70
C ALA A 417 -1.10 8.53 -1.90
N GLY A 418 0.13 8.59 -2.39
CA GLY A 418 0.52 7.81 -3.55
C GLY A 418 2.01 7.83 -3.82
N PHE A 419 2.44 7.17 -4.89
CA PHE A 419 3.82 7.11 -5.31
C PHE A 419 3.95 7.07 -6.82
N ALA A 420 5.12 7.46 -7.30
CA ALA A 420 5.45 7.49 -8.71
C ALA A 420 6.97 7.46 -8.93
N PRO A 421 7.43 7.12 -10.14
CA PRO A 421 6.70 6.30 -11.13
C PRO A 421 6.32 4.91 -10.57
N ILE A 422 5.33 4.24 -11.16
CA ILE A 422 4.97 2.87 -10.73
C ILE A 422 6.12 1.86 -10.91
N GLU A 423 6.80 1.89 -12.05
CA GLU A 423 7.83 0.89 -12.41
C GLU A 423 9.13 1.04 -11.60
N ALA A 424 9.48 2.27 -11.24
CA ALA A 424 10.67 2.60 -10.45
C ALA A 424 10.34 3.77 -9.51
N PRO A 425 9.67 3.51 -8.38
CA PRO A 425 9.22 4.57 -7.48
C PRO A 425 10.37 5.38 -6.90
N THR A 426 10.39 6.69 -7.13
CA THR A 426 11.39 7.62 -6.58
C THR A 426 10.79 8.57 -5.56
N ILE A 427 9.47 8.72 -5.54
CA ILE A 427 8.75 9.58 -4.61
C ILE A 427 7.44 8.93 -4.18
N SER A 428 7.15 8.97 -2.88
CA SER A 428 5.82 8.78 -2.30
C SER A 428 5.40 10.03 -1.56
N VAL A 429 4.14 10.43 -1.72
CA VAL A 429 3.60 11.68 -1.19
C VAL A 429 2.37 11.40 -0.35
N GLY A 430 2.32 11.99 0.84
CA GLY A 430 1.11 12.16 1.63
C GLY A 430 0.73 13.63 1.63
N ALA A 431 -0.44 13.96 1.07
CA ALA A 431 -0.92 15.33 0.97
C ALA A 431 -2.37 15.45 1.47
N VAL A 432 -2.63 16.49 2.24
CA VAL A 432 -3.95 16.81 2.80
C VAL A 432 -4.24 18.29 2.70
N VAL A 433 -5.51 18.60 2.44
CA VAL A 433 -6.05 19.96 2.54
C VAL A 433 -7.25 19.93 3.49
N TYR A 434 -7.28 20.89 4.42
CA TYR A 434 -8.32 21.08 5.41
C TYR A 434 -9.33 22.07 4.84
N ASN A 435 -10.22 21.61 3.98
CA ASN A 435 -11.10 22.49 3.22
C ASN A 435 -12.26 23.02 4.07
N PRO A 436 -12.64 24.31 3.96
CA PRO A 436 -13.86 24.82 4.58
C PRO A 436 -15.09 24.39 3.76
N GLU A 437 -16.25 25.04 3.86
CA GLU A 437 -17.43 24.63 3.06
C GLU A 437 -17.27 24.88 1.54
N ARG A 438 -16.41 25.83 1.16
CA ARG A 438 -16.09 26.15 -0.23
C ARG A 438 -14.58 26.07 -0.42
N TRP A 439 -14.14 25.28 -1.38
CA TRP A 439 -12.72 25.08 -1.64
C TRP A 439 -12.39 25.02 -3.12
N TYR A 440 -11.12 25.20 -3.44
CA TYR A 440 -10.62 25.24 -4.81
C TYR A 440 -9.67 24.08 -5.12
N ILE A 441 -8.94 23.60 -4.11
CA ILE A 441 -7.97 22.52 -4.28
C ILE A 441 -8.25 21.33 -3.36
N LYS A 442 -7.48 20.26 -3.56
CA LYS A 442 -7.54 19.02 -2.78
C LYS A 442 -6.13 18.47 -2.60
N GLY A 443 -5.93 17.56 -1.65
CA GLY A 443 -4.65 16.85 -1.50
C GLY A 443 -4.14 16.21 -2.81
N SER A 444 -5.02 15.74 -3.70
CA SER A 444 -4.62 15.22 -5.02
C SER A 444 -3.98 16.25 -5.95
N TYR A 445 -4.35 17.53 -5.83
CA TYR A 445 -3.68 18.60 -6.58
C TYR A 445 -2.25 18.80 -6.06
N LEU A 446 -2.10 18.95 -4.74
CA LEU A 446 -0.80 19.14 -4.10
C LEU A 446 0.14 17.95 -4.34
N ALA A 447 -0.36 16.71 -4.24
CA ALA A 447 0.44 15.54 -4.56
C ALA A 447 0.86 15.48 -6.03
N ALA A 448 0.01 15.93 -6.95
CA ALA A 448 0.36 16.01 -8.37
C ALA A 448 1.43 17.08 -8.62
N GLU A 449 1.41 18.22 -7.93
CA GLU A 449 2.51 19.21 -7.98
C GLU A 449 3.82 18.61 -7.48
N ALA A 450 3.81 17.92 -6.34
CA ALA A 450 5.00 17.28 -5.77
C ALA A 450 5.62 16.24 -6.72
N ILE A 451 4.80 15.32 -7.24
CA ILE A 451 5.26 14.24 -8.13
C ILE A 451 5.79 14.81 -9.44
N LEU A 452 5.09 15.79 -10.03
CA LEU A 452 5.50 16.37 -11.30
C LEU A 452 6.81 17.16 -11.18
N GLU A 453 6.96 17.93 -10.10
CA GLU A 453 8.18 18.71 -9.88
C GLU A 453 9.38 17.81 -9.59
N HIS A 454 9.21 16.81 -8.72
CA HIS A 454 10.25 15.81 -8.48
C HIS A 454 10.68 15.11 -9.78
N HIS A 455 9.72 14.74 -10.64
CA HIS A 455 10.01 14.14 -11.93
C HIS A 455 10.81 15.07 -12.85
N ARG A 456 10.50 16.38 -12.90
CA ARG A 456 11.24 17.35 -13.72
C ARG A 456 12.69 17.53 -13.26
N ASN A 457 12.94 17.47 -11.95
CA ASN A 457 14.27 17.65 -11.38
C ASN A 457 15.17 16.42 -11.55
N HIS A 458 14.59 15.23 -11.73
CA HIS A 458 15.31 13.95 -11.76
C HIS A 458 15.23 13.21 -13.10
N SER A 459 14.48 13.73 -14.07
CA SER A 459 14.44 13.16 -15.43
C SER A 459 15.50 13.82 -16.33
N PRO A 460 16.24 13.03 -17.13
CA PRO A 460 17.31 13.53 -18.00
C PRO A 460 16.85 14.34 -19.20
#